data_AF-A0AAW1S8P2-F1
#
_entry.id   AF-A0AAW1S8P2-F1
#
_cell.length_a   1.000
_cell.length_b   1.000
_cell.length_c   1.000
_cell.angle_alpha   90.00
_cell.angle_beta   90.00
_cell.angle_gamma   90.00
#
_symmetry.space_group_name_H-M   'P 1'
#
loop_
_entity.id
_entity.type
_entity.pdbx_description
1 polymer ?
#
loop_
_entity_poly.entity_id
_entity_poly.type
_entity_poly.pdbx_seq_one_letter_code
_entity_poly.pdbx_strand_id
1 'polypeptide(L)'
;MVQLGLEAVLAGVPQGYCKTKVVCTLGPKSRSVPILEELLKAGMNVARFNFSHGSHEYHQDTLDALRTAMKNTRIMCAVMLDTKGPEIRTGFLKNPDQPVKLTAGKEITITTDYEHKGDESMISCSYKKLPVDMKPGMQILCADGSIVMETISADPKAGTVRARCMNNASLG
;
A
#
# COMPACT_ATOMS: atom_id res chain seq x y z
N MET A 1 4.06 -34.19 -13.59
CA MET A 1 4.81 -33.73 -12.40
C MET A 1 6.26 -33.55 -12.87
N VAL A 2 6.78 -32.33 -12.93
CA VAL A 2 8.16 -32.11 -13.37
C VAL A 2 9.06 -32.57 -12.24
N GLN A 3 9.81 -33.66 -12.46
CA GLN A 3 10.72 -34.22 -11.48
C GLN A 3 11.95 -33.29 -11.42
N LEU A 4 12.04 -32.46 -10.39
CA LEU A 4 13.21 -31.61 -10.12
C LEU A 4 14.38 -32.52 -9.69
N GLY A 5 15.12 -33.04 -10.67
CA GLY A 5 16.33 -33.81 -10.45
C GLY A 5 17.52 -32.93 -10.06
N LEU A 6 18.55 -33.53 -9.45
CA LEU A 6 19.81 -32.87 -9.10
C LEU A 6 20.46 -32.19 -10.33
N GLU A 7 20.30 -32.79 -11.52
CA GLU A 7 20.75 -32.19 -12.78
C GLU A 7 20.10 -30.84 -13.07
N ALA A 8 18.81 -30.66 -12.80
CA ALA A 8 18.13 -29.39 -13.01
C ALA A 8 18.60 -28.30 -12.03
N VAL A 9 19.03 -28.69 -10.83
CA VAL A 9 19.63 -27.77 -9.85
C VAL A 9 21.04 -27.35 -10.28
N LEU A 10 21.82 -28.28 -10.82
CA LEU A 10 23.20 -28.03 -11.27
C LEU A 10 23.28 -27.35 -12.64
N ALA A 11 22.25 -27.49 -13.49
CA ALA A 11 22.21 -26.93 -14.83
C ALA A 11 22.01 -25.40 -14.89
N GLY A 12 21.77 -24.75 -13.74
CA GLY A 12 21.52 -23.32 -13.65
C GLY A 12 20.12 -22.92 -14.14
N VAL A 13 19.88 -21.61 -14.26
CA VAL A 13 18.57 -21.07 -14.68
C VAL A 13 18.31 -21.45 -16.14
N PRO A 14 17.23 -22.19 -16.45
CA PRO A 14 16.91 -22.54 -17.82
C PRO A 14 16.77 -21.29 -18.69
N GLN A 15 17.57 -21.20 -19.75
CA GLN A 15 17.43 -20.17 -20.78
C GLN A 15 16.20 -20.52 -21.63
N GLY A 16 15.06 -19.94 -21.29
CA GLY A 16 13.80 -20.27 -21.94
C GLY A 16 12.67 -19.28 -21.65
N TYR A 17 11.54 -19.47 -22.34
CA TYR A 17 10.38 -18.61 -22.19
C TYR A 17 9.74 -18.79 -20.80
N CYS A 18 9.84 -17.77 -19.95
CA CYS A 18 9.11 -17.75 -18.69
C CYS A 18 7.60 -17.59 -18.98
N LYS A 19 6.81 -18.59 -18.56
CA LYS A 19 5.35 -18.56 -18.71
C LYS A 19 4.70 -17.53 -17.77
N THR A 20 5.26 -17.39 -16.56
CA THR A 20 4.80 -16.44 -15.56
C THR A 20 5.01 -15.00 -16.05
N LYS A 21 4.00 -14.15 -15.85
CA LYS A 21 4.06 -12.74 -16.23
C LYS A 21 4.42 -11.86 -15.05
N VAL A 22 5.17 -10.79 -15.32
CA VAL A 22 5.67 -9.85 -14.30
C VAL A 22 4.92 -8.53 -14.42
N VAL A 23 4.34 -8.10 -13.30
CA VAL A 23 3.74 -6.77 -13.13
C VAL A 23 4.73 -5.89 -12.37
N CYS A 24 5.08 -4.74 -12.93
CA CYS A 24 5.98 -3.77 -12.29
C CYS A 24 5.22 -2.48 -11.97
N THR A 25 5.28 -2.03 -10.71
CA THR A 25 4.73 -0.71 -10.35
C THR A 25 5.72 0.38 -10.75
N LEU A 26 5.26 1.33 -11.56
CA LEU A 26 6.08 2.44 -12.01
C LEU A 26 6.04 3.58 -10.99
N GLY A 27 7.20 4.18 -10.73
CA GLY A 27 7.38 5.21 -9.72
C GLY A 27 8.56 6.14 -10.06
N PRO A 28 8.93 7.06 -9.15
CA PRO A 28 9.95 8.08 -9.43
C PRO A 28 11.31 7.52 -9.90
N LYS A 29 11.68 6.32 -9.41
CA LYS A 29 12.94 5.64 -9.76
C LYS A 29 12.87 4.80 -11.04
N SER A 30 11.68 4.57 -11.59
CA SER A 30 11.45 3.59 -12.68
C SER A 30 10.69 4.14 -13.87
N ARG A 31 10.51 5.47 -13.97
CA ARG A 31 9.70 6.11 -15.03
C ARG A 31 10.50 6.76 -16.16
N SER A 32 11.83 6.80 -16.08
CA SER A 32 12.66 7.32 -17.18
C SER A 32 12.72 6.31 -18.32
N VAL A 33 12.81 6.79 -19.56
CA VAL A 33 12.87 5.93 -20.76
C VAL A 33 13.99 4.88 -20.65
N PRO A 34 15.25 5.20 -20.28
CA PRO A 34 16.31 4.20 -20.20
C PRO A 34 16.00 3.07 -19.21
N ILE A 35 15.47 3.40 -18.04
CA ILE A 35 15.11 2.40 -17.02
C ILE A 35 13.92 1.56 -17.48
N LEU A 36 12.94 2.16 -18.15
CA LEU A 36 11.81 1.41 -18.72
C LEU A 36 12.27 0.43 -19.79
N GLU A 37 13.24 0.79 -20.62
CA GLU A 37 13.82 -0.13 -21.60
C GLU A 37 14.53 -1.31 -20.93
N GLU A 38 15.27 -1.05 -19.85
CA GLU A 38 15.89 -2.11 -19.04
C GLU A 38 14.84 -3.03 -18.41
N LEU A 39 13.75 -2.48 -17.86
CA LEU A 39 12.65 -3.26 -17.28
C LEU A 39 11.94 -4.13 -18.33
N LEU A 40 11.72 -3.61 -19.55
CA LEU A 40 11.14 -4.38 -20.65
C LEU A 40 12.06 -5.55 -21.05
N LYS A 41 13.37 -5.30 -21.20
CA LYS A 41 14.36 -6.33 -21.51
C LYS A 41 14.51 -7.36 -20.38
N ALA A 42 14.35 -6.92 -19.14
CA ALA A 42 14.39 -7.78 -17.95
C ALA A 42 13.11 -8.64 -17.78
N GLY A 43 12.05 -8.38 -18.54
CA GLY A 43 10.85 -9.22 -18.59
C GLY A 43 9.57 -8.62 -18.03
N MET A 44 9.51 -7.29 -17.82
CA MET A 44 8.26 -6.61 -17.46
C MET A 44 7.18 -6.85 -18.54
N ASN A 45 6.01 -7.36 -18.13
CA ASN A 45 4.89 -7.60 -19.03
C ASN A 45 3.73 -6.61 -18.84
N VAL A 46 3.55 -6.11 -17.62
CA VAL A 46 2.50 -5.16 -17.28
C VAL A 46 3.10 -4.02 -16.46
N ALA A 47 2.86 -2.79 -16.92
CA ALA A 47 3.15 -1.58 -16.16
C ALA A 47 1.94 -1.21 -15.30
N ARG A 48 2.10 -1.27 -13.98
CA ARG A 48 1.09 -0.88 -12.99
C ARG A 48 1.26 0.59 -12.62
N PHE A 49 0.19 1.36 -12.78
CA PHE A 49 0.08 2.76 -12.37
C PHE A 49 -0.78 2.81 -11.11
N ASN A 50 -0.16 3.12 -9.97
CA ASN A 50 -0.86 3.19 -8.68
C ASN A 50 -1.46 4.59 -8.48
N PHE A 51 -2.77 4.74 -8.63
CA PHE A 51 -3.47 6.03 -8.49
C PHE A 51 -3.77 6.41 -7.03
N SER A 52 -3.36 5.61 -6.03
CA SER A 52 -3.33 6.10 -4.63
C SER A 52 -2.29 7.21 -4.44
N HIS A 53 -1.34 7.38 -5.38
CA HIS A 53 -0.31 8.41 -5.38
C HIS A 53 -0.14 9.06 -6.76
N GLY A 54 0.47 10.25 -6.82
CA GLY A 54 0.77 10.95 -8.06
C GLY A 54 -0.43 11.71 -8.66
N SER A 55 -0.14 12.73 -9.47
CA SER A 55 -1.15 13.47 -10.24
C SER A 55 -1.46 12.76 -11.57
N HIS A 56 -2.53 13.17 -12.25
CA HIS A 56 -2.81 12.68 -13.60
C HIS A 56 -1.67 13.00 -14.58
N GLU A 57 -1.07 14.18 -14.47
CA GLU A 57 0.10 14.59 -15.27
C GLU A 57 1.29 13.66 -15.02
N TYR A 58 1.59 13.34 -13.75
CA TYR A 58 2.64 12.40 -13.39
C TYR A 58 2.47 11.03 -14.06
N HIS A 59 1.24 10.51 -14.08
CA HIS A 59 0.92 9.23 -14.71
C HIS A 59 0.94 9.33 -16.24
N GLN A 60 0.53 10.46 -16.82
CA GLN A 60 0.59 10.71 -18.26
C GLN A 60 2.04 10.74 -18.76
N ASP A 61 2.92 11.47 -18.09
CA ASP A 61 4.36 11.50 -18.40
C ASP A 61 4.98 10.10 -18.38
N THR A 62 4.60 9.31 -17.37
CA THR A 62 5.08 7.94 -17.20
C THR A 62 4.56 7.03 -18.32
N LEU A 63 3.32 7.22 -18.77
CA LEU A 63 2.74 6.48 -19.89
C LEU A 63 3.43 6.81 -21.22
N ASP A 64 3.75 8.08 -21.46
CA ASP A 64 4.43 8.51 -22.69
C ASP A 64 5.89 8.05 -22.72
N ALA A 65 6.58 8.05 -21.57
CA ALA A 65 7.89 7.43 -21.43
C ALA A 65 7.84 5.92 -21.71
N LEU A 66 6.84 5.20 -21.18
CA LEU A 66 6.65 3.77 -21.44
C LEU A 66 6.39 3.49 -22.93
N ARG A 67 5.54 4.29 -23.59
CA ARG A 67 5.30 4.19 -25.04
C ARG A 67 6.58 4.39 -25.85
N THR A 68 7.43 5.31 -25.43
CA THR A 68 8.73 5.54 -26.06
C THR A 68 9.66 4.34 -25.89
N ALA A 69 9.77 3.81 -24.66
CA ALA A 69 10.57 2.61 -24.39
C ALA A 69 10.07 1.37 -25.17
N MET A 70 8.75 1.18 -25.29
CA MET A 70 8.16 0.11 -26.11
C MET A 70 8.50 0.26 -27.60
N LYS A 71 8.48 1.49 -28.13
CA LYS A 71 8.88 1.76 -29.52
C LYS A 71 10.36 1.45 -29.75
N ASN A 72 11.23 1.85 -28.82
CA ASN A 72 12.68 1.66 -28.93
C ASN A 72 13.06 0.17 -28.85
N THR A 73 12.46 -0.57 -27.93
CA THR A 73 12.80 -1.98 -27.67
C THR A 73 12.01 -2.97 -28.54
N ARG A 74 10.90 -2.54 -29.14
CA ARG A 74 9.92 -3.40 -29.82
C ARG A 74 9.29 -4.45 -28.91
N ILE A 75 9.31 -4.23 -27.59
CA ILE A 75 8.67 -5.10 -26.59
C ILE A 75 7.33 -4.47 -26.20
N MET A 76 6.25 -5.23 -26.31
CA MET A 76 4.92 -4.81 -25.89
C MET A 76 4.75 -4.96 -24.38
N CYS A 77 4.09 -4.00 -23.74
CA CYS A 77 3.76 -4.00 -22.32
C CYS A 77 2.30 -3.59 -22.15
N ALA A 78 1.54 -4.35 -21.37
CA ALA A 78 0.18 -3.96 -21.00
C ALA A 78 0.23 -2.83 -19.97
N VAL A 79 -0.78 -1.96 -19.99
CA VAL A 79 -0.95 -0.88 -19.01
C VAL A 79 -2.08 -1.24 -18.08
N MET A 80 -1.82 -1.24 -16.78
CA MET A 80 -2.81 -1.49 -15.73
C MET A 80 -2.95 -0.24 -14.87
N LEU A 81 -4.14 0.35 -14.86
CA LEU A 81 -4.51 1.39 -13.92
C LEU A 81 -5.04 0.73 -12.66
N ASP A 82 -4.39 1.01 -11.52
CA ASP A 82 -4.82 0.56 -10.21
C ASP A 82 -5.50 1.71 -9.47
N THR A 83 -6.80 1.56 -9.25
CA THR A 83 -7.64 2.60 -8.63
C THR A 83 -7.37 2.68 -7.13
N LYS A 84 -7.39 3.89 -6.57
CA LYS A 84 -7.28 4.11 -5.12
C LYS A 84 -8.27 3.27 -4.31
N GLY A 85 -9.51 3.14 -4.79
CA GLY A 85 -10.57 2.43 -4.07
C GLY A 85 -11.04 3.17 -2.80
N PRO A 86 -12.01 2.59 -2.07
CA PRO A 86 -12.48 3.12 -0.79
C PRO A 86 -11.45 2.83 0.31
N GLU A 87 -10.42 3.67 0.42
CA GLU A 87 -9.40 3.55 1.47
C GLU A 87 -9.86 4.21 2.77
N ILE A 88 -9.84 3.43 3.85
CA ILE A 88 -9.94 3.95 5.22
C ILE A 88 -8.52 4.28 5.68
N ARG A 89 -8.27 5.54 6.07
CA ARG A 89 -6.95 6.04 6.46
C ARG A 89 -7.00 6.69 7.84
N THR A 90 -5.87 6.65 8.53
CA THR A 90 -5.62 7.51 9.68
C THR A 90 -5.39 8.95 9.21
N GLY A 91 -5.80 9.93 10.01
CA GLY A 91 -5.49 11.33 9.75
C GLY A 91 -4.07 11.71 10.17
N PHE A 92 -3.75 13.00 10.10
CA PHE A 92 -2.43 13.52 10.40
C PHE A 92 -2.08 13.45 11.89
N LEU A 93 -0.79 13.34 12.20
CA LEU A 93 -0.27 13.39 13.57
C LEU A 93 0.10 14.82 13.97
N LYS A 94 0.14 15.11 15.27
CA LYS A 94 0.56 16.44 15.80
C LYS A 94 1.95 16.82 15.32
N ASN A 95 2.87 15.85 15.31
CA ASN A 95 4.25 16.02 14.87
C ASN A 95 4.48 15.13 13.62
N PRO A 96 4.37 15.67 12.39
CA PRO A 96 4.46 14.86 11.17
C PRO A 96 5.82 14.18 10.97
N ASP A 97 6.90 14.74 11.55
CA ASP A 97 8.25 14.17 11.47
C ASP A 97 8.56 13.16 12.59
N GLN A 98 7.62 12.92 13.52
CA GLN A 98 7.82 12.03 14.66
C GLN A 98 6.71 10.99 14.74
N PRO A 99 7.02 9.70 14.54
CA PRO A 99 6.06 8.64 14.70
C PRO A 99 5.50 8.57 16.13
N VAL A 100 4.20 8.36 16.24
CA VAL A 100 3.53 8.12 17.52
C VAL A 100 3.78 6.69 17.97
N LYS A 101 4.32 6.51 19.18
CA LYS A 101 4.56 5.19 19.75
C LYS A 101 3.31 4.66 20.45
N LEU A 102 2.72 3.63 19.87
CA LEU A 102 1.63 2.87 20.47
C LEU A 102 2.20 1.75 21.33
N THR A 103 1.74 1.66 22.58
CA THR A 103 2.18 0.64 23.54
C THR A 103 1.07 -0.38 23.76
N ALA A 104 1.41 -1.67 23.73
CA ALA A 104 0.49 -2.76 24.03
C ALA A 104 -0.17 -2.56 25.41
N GLY A 105 -1.46 -2.86 25.50
CA GLY A 105 -2.27 -2.71 26.70
C GLY A 105 -2.77 -1.28 26.95
N LYS A 106 -2.20 -0.24 26.31
CA LYS A 106 -2.70 1.13 26.45
C LYS A 106 -3.96 1.33 25.61
N GLU A 107 -4.82 2.22 26.11
CA GLU A 107 -6.03 2.63 25.40
C GLU A 107 -5.74 3.82 24.47
N ILE A 108 -6.46 3.85 23.36
CA ILE A 108 -6.42 4.91 22.36
C ILE A 108 -7.85 5.19 21.88
N THR A 109 -8.13 6.45 21.58
CA THR A 109 -9.41 6.87 21.00
C THR A 109 -9.25 7.12 19.50
N ILE A 110 -10.18 6.60 18.70
CA ILE A 110 -10.25 6.83 17.26
C ILE A 110 -11.46 7.73 17.00
N THR A 111 -11.22 8.96 16.55
CA THR A 111 -12.27 9.94 16.22
C THR A 111 -12.55 9.97 14.71
N THR A 112 -13.79 10.24 14.33
CA THR A 112 -14.16 10.53 12.93
C THR A 112 -13.96 11.99 12.54
N ASP A 113 -13.54 12.84 13.47
CA ASP A 113 -13.09 14.21 13.18
C ASP A 113 -11.71 14.16 12.51
N TYR A 114 -11.70 14.24 11.17
CA TYR A 114 -10.49 14.07 10.36
C TYR A 114 -9.52 15.27 10.44
N GLU A 115 -9.96 16.41 10.97
CA GLU A 115 -9.10 17.58 11.22
C GLU A 115 -8.28 17.41 12.51
N HIS A 116 -8.67 16.47 13.37
CA HIS A 116 -7.94 16.19 14.60
C HIS A 116 -6.54 15.64 14.29
N LYS A 117 -5.52 16.35 14.77
CA LYS A 117 -4.12 15.93 14.72
C LYS A 117 -3.83 14.96 15.85
N GLY A 118 -3.55 13.70 15.50
CA GLY A 118 -3.43 12.61 16.44
C GLY A 118 -2.11 12.54 17.23
N ASP A 119 -2.16 11.82 18.33
CA ASP A 119 -1.05 11.48 19.23
C ASP A 119 -1.24 10.07 19.81
N GLU A 120 -0.47 9.69 20.85
CA GLU A 120 -0.53 8.38 21.49
C GLU A 120 -1.87 8.06 22.17
N SER A 121 -2.72 9.06 22.39
CA SER A 121 -3.99 8.94 23.11
C SER A 121 -5.20 9.02 22.20
N MET A 122 -5.11 9.76 21.08
CA MET A 122 -6.19 9.92 20.13
C MET A 122 -5.69 10.05 18.69
N ILE A 123 -6.32 9.34 17.76
CA ILE A 123 -6.05 9.45 16.32
C ILE A 123 -7.37 9.63 15.56
N SER A 124 -7.31 10.17 14.35
CA SER A 124 -8.48 10.35 13.49
C SER A 124 -8.56 9.30 12.39
N CYS A 125 -9.78 8.99 11.93
CA CYS A 125 -10.06 8.02 10.87
C CYS A 125 -10.97 8.62 9.80
N SER A 126 -10.67 8.38 8.52
CA SER A 126 -11.44 8.92 7.40
C SER A 126 -12.85 8.30 7.27
N TYR A 127 -13.10 7.16 7.91
CA TYR A 127 -14.37 6.44 7.81
C TYR A 127 -15.39 6.93 8.84
N LYS A 128 -16.25 7.87 8.43
CA LYS A 128 -17.26 8.51 9.31
C LYS A 128 -18.24 7.56 9.99
N LYS A 129 -18.46 6.35 9.43
CA LYS A 129 -19.36 5.35 10.01
C LYS A 129 -18.66 4.39 10.97
N LEU A 130 -17.36 4.55 11.23
CA LEU A 130 -16.59 3.68 12.13
C LEU A 130 -17.31 3.47 13.48
N PRO A 131 -17.80 4.50 14.20
CA PRO A 131 -18.44 4.29 15.50
C PRO A 131 -19.80 3.58 15.42
N VAL A 132 -20.46 3.57 14.26
CA VAL A 132 -21.72 2.87 14.02
C VAL A 132 -21.47 1.38 13.76
N ASP A 133 -20.41 1.07 13.01
CA ASP A 133 -20.12 -0.28 12.55
C ASP A 133 -19.29 -1.09 13.56
N MET A 134 -18.56 -0.41 14.46
CA MET A 134 -17.72 -1.06 15.46
C MET A 134 -18.50 -1.54 16.69
N LYS A 135 -18.15 -2.74 17.18
CA LYS A 135 -18.67 -3.33 18.42
C LYS A 135 -17.54 -3.74 19.36
N PRO A 136 -17.75 -3.79 20.68
CA PRO A 136 -16.76 -4.30 21.63
C PRO A 136 -16.22 -5.67 21.22
N GLY A 137 -14.91 -5.87 21.35
CA GLY A 137 -14.18 -7.08 20.97
C GLY A 137 -13.77 -7.18 19.50
N MET A 138 -14.23 -6.28 18.62
CA MET A 138 -13.81 -6.27 17.22
C MET A 138 -12.41 -5.65 17.06
N GLN A 139 -11.65 -6.16 16.10
CA GLN A 139 -10.30 -5.68 15.80
C GLN A 139 -10.31 -4.59 14.73
N ILE A 140 -9.46 -3.59 14.95
CA ILE A 140 -9.12 -2.54 13.99
C ILE A 140 -7.65 -2.73 13.62
N LEU A 141 -7.40 -2.96 12.33
CA LEU A 141 -6.07 -3.12 11.77
C LEU A 141 -5.62 -1.81 11.13
N CYS A 142 -4.42 -1.36 11.47
CA CYS A 142 -3.82 -0.15 10.93
C CYS A 142 -2.40 -0.44 10.43
N ALA A 143 -1.89 0.38 9.50
CA ALA A 143 -0.59 0.23 8.85
C ALA A 143 -0.37 -1.19 8.29
N ASP A 144 -1.25 -1.62 7.37
CA ASP A 144 -1.22 -2.94 6.72
C ASP A 144 -1.27 -4.13 7.71
N GLY A 145 -1.89 -3.92 8.89
CA GLY A 145 -2.00 -4.93 9.94
C GLY A 145 -0.83 -4.94 10.92
N SER A 146 0.14 -4.03 10.79
CA SER A 146 1.26 -3.89 11.73
C SER A 146 0.81 -3.38 13.11
N ILE A 147 -0.31 -2.66 13.16
CA ILE A 147 -0.95 -2.18 14.39
C ILE A 147 -2.30 -2.88 14.54
N VAL A 148 -2.50 -3.55 15.67
CA VAL A 148 -3.75 -4.20 16.02
C VAL A 148 -4.34 -3.52 17.25
N MET A 149 -5.60 -3.10 17.14
CA MET A 149 -6.35 -2.52 18.25
C MET A 149 -7.64 -3.30 18.45
N GLU A 150 -8.01 -3.56 19.69
CA GLU A 150 -9.28 -4.20 20.04
C GLU A 150 -10.27 -3.16 20.57
N THR A 151 -11.46 -3.15 20.00
CA THR A 151 -12.50 -2.18 20.37
C THR A 151 -13.02 -2.45 21.77
N ILE A 152 -12.97 -1.44 22.62
CA ILE A 152 -13.57 -1.47 23.97
C ILE A 152 -15.02 -1.01 23.90
N SER A 153 -15.26 0.12 23.20
CA SER A 153 -16.58 0.72 23.09
C SER A 153 -16.65 1.70 21.91
N ALA A 154 -17.83 1.87 21.33
CA ALA A 154 -18.08 2.86 20.29
C ALA A 154 -19.20 3.83 20.72
N ASP A 155 -19.03 5.12 20.39
CA ASP A 155 -20.02 6.16 20.62
C ASP A 155 -20.35 6.86 19.29
N PRO A 156 -21.46 6.47 18.64
CA PRO A 156 -21.95 7.10 17.42
C PRO A 156 -22.30 8.60 17.55
N LYS A 157 -22.70 9.06 18.74
CA LYS A 157 -23.08 10.46 18.94
C LYS A 157 -21.85 11.35 19.07
N ALA A 158 -20.83 10.86 19.77
CA ALA A 158 -19.55 11.55 19.89
C ALA A 158 -18.64 11.38 18.66
N GLY A 159 -18.94 10.41 17.78
CA GLY A 159 -18.10 10.12 16.62
C GLY A 159 -16.78 9.45 17.00
N THR A 160 -16.75 8.65 18.08
CA THR A 160 -15.51 8.08 18.62
C THR A 160 -15.60 6.57 18.89
N VAL A 161 -14.45 5.90 18.80
CA VAL A 161 -14.26 4.51 19.21
C VAL A 161 -13.10 4.46 20.19
N ARG A 162 -13.30 3.90 21.38
CA ARG A 162 -12.19 3.58 22.30
C ARG A 162 -11.71 2.17 22.02
N ALA A 163 -10.41 2.01 21.91
CA ALA A 163 -9.77 0.73 21.63
C ALA A 163 -8.54 0.53 22.51
N ARG A 164 -8.10 -0.72 22.66
CA ARG A 164 -6.87 -1.11 23.33
C ARG A 164 -5.84 -1.54 22.30
N CYS A 165 -4.63 -1.01 22.36
CA CYS A 165 -3.51 -1.48 21.54
C CYS A 165 -3.12 -2.90 21.95
N MET A 166 -3.05 -3.82 20.99
CA MET A 166 -2.73 -5.23 21.25
C MET A 166 -1.24 -5.54 21.08
N ASN A 167 -0.49 -4.65 20.41
CA ASN A 167 0.95 -4.77 20.21
C ASN A 167 1.65 -3.41 20.29
N ASN A 168 2.97 -3.44 20.51
CA ASN A 168 3.81 -2.25 20.39
C ASN A 168 4.04 -1.95 18.92
N ALA A 169 3.90 -0.69 18.53
CA ALA A 169 4.10 -0.25 17.15
C ALA A 169 4.31 1.26 17.07
N SER A 170 4.76 1.74 15.90
CA SER A 170 4.86 3.16 15.59
C SER A 170 3.88 3.50 14.47
N LEU A 171 3.05 4.51 14.69
CA LEU A 171 2.16 5.08 13.69
C LEU A 171 2.82 6.33 13.07
N GLY A 172 2.77 6.46 11.75
CA GLY A 172 3.29 7.60 10.98
C GLY A 172 2.24 8.21 10.06
#